data_AF-C5ECK1-F1
#
_entry.id   AF-C5ECK1-F1
#
_cell.length_a   1.000
_cell.length_b   1.000
_cell.length_c   1.000
_cell.angle_alpha   90.00
_cell.angle_beta   90.00
_cell.angle_gamma   90.00
#
_symmetry.space_group_name_H-M   'P 1'
#
loop_
_entity.id
_entity.type
_entity.pdbx_description
1 polymer ?
#
loop_
_entity_poly.entity_id
_entity_poly.type
_entity_poly.pdbx_seq_one_letter_code
_entity_poly.pdbx_strand_id
1 'polypeptide(L)'
;MPAFYAGKRVGKPLLNGHTYNALFNGKLVWPLDRDTVVSIEITDDKGKPLPKSLAVSGTLKLGAKATYADGHVGDLLTTKNVTFTSRDTSTATVSGNTLTWRHGGTILVTATVNGFTSAAASISAAYAPESIKVTDDSGKPIDNITLRVGESKNLKVTILPDAASQEYTASIEDVSLASVRQQ
;
A
#
# COMPACT_ATOMS: atom_id res chain seq x y z
N MET A 1 -8.54 21.74 -27.89
CA MET A 1 -8.59 22.02 -29.37
C MET A 1 -9.97 22.56 -29.79
N PRO A 2 -10.09 23.51 -30.73
CA PRO A 2 -11.40 23.96 -31.26
C PRO A 2 -12.00 22.94 -32.24
N ALA A 3 -13.23 22.48 -32.00
CA ALA A 3 -13.98 21.67 -32.94
C ALA A 3 -14.73 22.53 -33.95
N PHE A 4 -14.80 22.04 -35.18
CA PHE A 4 -15.49 22.69 -36.28
C PHE A 4 -16.61 21.80 -36.78
N TYR A 5 -17.80 22.36 -36.95
CA TYR A 5 -18.94 21.71 -37.61
C TYR A 5 -19.26 22.51 -38.87
N ALA A 6 -19.24 21.84 -40.03
CA ALA A 6 -19.44 22.48 -41.33
C ALA A 6 -18.56 23.75 -41.54
N GLY A 7 -17.29 23.69 -41.12
CA GLY A 7 -16.33 24.79 -41.24
C GLY A 7 -16.46 25.93 -40.21
N LYS A 8 -17.45 25.89 -39.32
CA LYS A 8 -17.62 26.89 -38.24
C LYS A 8 -17.12 26.34 -36.91
N ARG A 9 -16.36 27.14 -36.16
CA ARG A 9 -15.91 26.82 -34.79
C ARG A 9 -17.14 26.71 -33.88
N VAL A 10 -17.35 25.56 -33.27
CA VAL A 10 -18.45 25.32 -32.33
C VAL A 10 -17.91 25.39 -30.90
N GLY A 11 -18.75 25.66 -29.90
CA GLY A 11 -18.38 25.55 -28.49
C GLY A 11 -18.56 24.11 -27.97
N LYS A 12 -17.94 23.80 -26.82
CA LYS A 12 -18.25 22.55 -26.10
C LYS A 12 -19.75 22.51 -25.74
N PRO A 13 -20.46 21.40 -25.96
CA PRO A 13 -21.87 21.28 -25.60
C PRO A 13 -22.05 21.53 -24.11
N LEU A 14 -22.93 22.47 -23.78
CA LEU A 14 -23.35 22.79 -22.42
C LEU A 14 -24.78 22.29 -22.25
N LEU A 15 -24.98 21.31 -21.37
CA LEU A 15 -26.30 20.88 -20.94
C LEU A 15 -26.40 21.12 -19.44
N ASN A 16 -27.39 21.93 -19.01
CA ASN A 16 -27.58 22.31 -17.61
C ASN A 16 -26.33 22.89 -16.93
N GLY A 17 -25.51 23.65 -17.68
CA GLY A 17 -24.26 24.23 -17.16
C GLY A 17 -23.07 23.27 -17.09
N HIS A 18 -23.27 21.98 -17.39
CA HIS A 18 -22.21 20.98 -17.44
C HIS A 18 -21.74 20.76 -18.88
N THR A 19 -20.43 20.62 -19.06
CA THR A 19 -19.80 20.43 -20.37
C THR A 19 -19.68 18.96 -20.68
N TYR A 20 -20.20 18.52 -21.83
CA TYR A 20 -20.19 17.12 -22.24
C TYR A 20 -19.29 16.90 -23.47
N ASN A 21 -18.62 15.75 -23.49
CA ASN A 21 -17.87 15.28 -24.65
C ASN A 21 -18.83 14.63 -25.66
N ALA A 22 -18.85 15.13 -26.89
CA ALA A 22 -19.67 14.57 -27.97
C ALA A 22 -18.84 13.67 -28.90
N LEU A 23 -19.46 12.64 -29.48
CA LEU A 23 -18.87 11.81 -30.53
C LEU A 23 -19.47 12.17 -31.89
N PHE A 24 -18.64 12.24 -32.93
CA PHE A 24 -19.04 12.41 -34.33
C PHE A 24 -18.28 11.38 -35.17
N ASN A 25 -19.01 10.57 -35.94
CA ASN A 25 -18.46 9.46 -36.72
C ASN A 25 -17.51 8.55 -35.90
N GLY A 26 -17.90 8.23 -34.66
CA GLY A 26 -17.10 7.39 -33.76
C GLY A 26 -15.88 8.06 -33.13
N LYS A 27 -15.61 9.35 -33.42
CA LYS A 27 -14.49 10.10 -32.85
C LYS A 27 -14.97 11.22 -31.92
N LEU A 28 -14.28 11.43 -30.80
CA LEU A 28 -14.55 12.54 -29.88
C LEU A 28 -14.38 13.89 -30.60
N VAL A 29 -15.46 14.68 -30.61
CA VAL A 29 -15.50 16.04 -31.15
C VAL A 29 -14.74 17.00 -30.23
N TRP A 30 -14.77 16.71 -28.94
CA TRP A 30 -14.14 17.49 -27.89
C TRP A 30 -13.24 16.56 -27.06
N PRO A 31 -12.08 16.16 -27.61
CA PRO A 31 -11.10 15.41 -26.81
C PRO A 31 -10.65 16.31 -25.65
N LEU A 32 -10.42 15.69 -24.49
CA LEU A 32 -9.68 16.33 -23.40
C LEU A 32 -8.33 16.81 -23.95
N ASP A 33 -7.81 17.91 -23.41
CA ASP A 33 -6.48 18.36 -23.81
C ASP A 33 -5.48 17.24 -23.53
N ARG A 34 -4.54 17.03 -24.46
CA ARG A 34 -3.59 15.91 -24.43
C ARG A 34 -2.94 15.75 -23.05
N ASP A 35 -2.58 16.87 -22.43
CA ASP A 35 -1.86 16.91 -21.14
C ASP A 35 -2.78 16.75 -19.92
N THR A 36 -4.07 16.44 -20.13
CA THR A 36 -5.00 16.15 -19.04
C THR A 36 -4.69 14.78 -18.45
N VAL A 37 -4.40 14.73 -17.16
CA VAL A 37 -4.20 13.48 -16.42
C VAL A 37 -5.55 12.78 -16.26
N VAL A 38 -5.62 11.51 -16.63
CA VAL A 38 -6.83 10.67 -16.54
C VAL A 38 -6.72 9.58 -15.48
N SER A 39 -5.50 9.16 -15.14
CA SER A 39 -5.24 8.25 -14.03
C SER A 39 -3.83 8.44 -13.50
N ILE A 40 -3.62 8.04 -12.26
CA ILE A 40 -2.31 8.05 -11.61
C ILE A 40 -2.15 6.72 -10.90
N GLU A 41 -1.06 6.03 -11.21
CA GLU A 41 -0.62 4.83 -10.51
C GLU A 41 0.51 5.20 -9.53
N ILE A 42 0.39 4.77 -8.28
CA ILE A 42 1.43 4.96 -7.26
C ILE A 42 2.37 3.74 -7.29
N THR A 43 3.66 3.99 -7.41
CA THR A 43 4.73 2.99 -7.50
C THR A 43 5.85 3.30 -6.52
N ASP A 44 6.92 2.51 -6.51
CA ASP A 44 8.20 2.91 -5.89
C ASP A 44 8.97 3.94 -6.75
N ASP A 45 10.08 4.50 -6.24
CA ASP A 45 10.97 5.45 -6.93
C ASP A 45 11.70 4.89 -8.17
N LYS A 46 11.59 3.59 -8.41
CA LYS A 46 12.07 2.85 -9.59
C LYS A 46 10.92 2.40 -10.50
N GLY A 47 9.68 2.77 -10.17
CA GLY A 47 8.50 2.46 -10.96
C GLY A 47 8.02 1.02 -10.85
N LYS A 48 8.40 0.27 -9.81
CA LYS A 48 7.87 -1.08 -9.51
C LYS A 48 6.62 -0.98 -8.64
N PRO A 49 5.76 -2.01 -8.64
CA PRO A 49 4.62 -2.07 -7.73
C PRO A 49 5.07 -1.96 -6.28
N LEU A 50 4.24 -1.31 -5.46
CA LEU A 50 4.50 -1.13 -4.04
C LEU A 50 4.63 -2.50 -3.34
N PRO A 51 5.59 -2.66 -2.42
CA PRO A 51 5.69 -3.87 -1.62
C PRO A 51 4.44 -4.03 -0.76
N LYS A 52 3.98 -5.28 -0.60
CA LYS A 52 2.78 -5.59 0.21
C LYS A 52 2.99 -5.25 1.69
N SER A 53 4.19 -5.50 2.20
CA SER A 53 4.59 -5.20 3.57
C SER A 53 6.06 -4.80 3.64
N LEU A 54 6.38 -3.90 4.57
CA LEU A 54 7.73 -3.41 4.86
C LEU A 54 8.03 -3.56 6.36
N ALA A 55 9.31 -3.60 6.71
CA ALA A 55 9.72 -3.50 8.11
C ALA A 55 9.33 -2.15 8.69
N VAL A 56 8.72 -2.14 9.87
CA VAL A 56 8.53 -0.92 10.66
C VAL A 56 9.89 -0.34 11.01
N SER A 57 10.06 0.97 10.83
CA SER A 57 11.33 1.75 10.73
C SER A 57 11.95 1.87 9.34
N GLY A 58 11.44 1.13 8.35
CA GLY A 58 11.83 1.31 6.95
C GLY A 58 11.41 2.67 6.40
N THR A 59 12.16 3.15 5.41
CA THR A 59 11.72 4.24 4.54
C THR A 59 11.34 3.66 3.18
N LEU A 60 10.28 4.18 2.58
CA LEU A 60 9.87 3.85 1.22
C LEU A 60 9.82 5.12 0.40
N LYS A 61 10.58 5.15 -0.69
CA LYS A 61 10.46 6.23 -1.66
C LYS A 61 9.33 5.91 -2.63
N LEU A 62 8.42 6.85 -2.76
CA LEU A 62 7.27 6.78 -3.62
C LEU A 62 7.58 7.41 -4.97
N GLY A 63 6.98 6.81 -5.99
CA GLY A 63 6.88 7.34 -7.34
C GLY A 63 5.43 7.30 -7.79
N ALA A 64 5.12 8.04 -8.85
CA ALA A 64 3.82 8.03 -9.49
C ALA A 64 3.99 8.07 -11.00
N LYS A 65 3.13 7.34 -11.71
CA LYS A 65 3.01 7.41 -13.17
C LYS A 65 1.63 7.94 -13.51
N ALA A 66 1.59 9.06 -14.20
CA ALA A 66 0.34 9.63 -14.70
C ALA A 66 0.08 9.10 -16.12
N THR A 67 -1.14 8.64 -16.37
CA THR A 67 -1.63 8.39 -17.73
C THR A 67 -2.43 9.60 -18.18
N TYR A 68 -2.19 10.01 -19.42
CA TYR A 68 -2.79 11.20 -20.01
C TYR A 68 -3.91 10.84 -20.98
N ALA A 69 -4.73 11.83 -21.34
CA ALA A 69 -5.93 11.64 -22.12
C ALA A 69 -5.69 11.12 -23.56
N ASP A 70 -4.48 11.26 -24.09
CA ASP A 70 -4.09 10.66 -25.37
C ASP A 70 -3.58 9.21 -25.25
N GLY A 71 -3.58 8.65 -24.05
CA GLY A 71 -3.15 7.30 -23.73
C GLY A 71 -1.66 7.15 -23.44
N HIS A 72 -0.86 8.22 -23.51
CA HIS A 72 0.55 8.14 -23.14
C HIS A 72 0.69 8.04 -21.61
N VAL A 73 1.63 7.21 -21.16
CA VAL A 73 2.06 7.18 -19.75
C VAL A 73 3.25 8.11 -19.64
N GLY A 74 3.17 9.08 -18.72
CA GLY A 74 4.26 9.99 -18.44
C GLY A 74 5.44 9.30 -17.75
N ASP A 75 6.54 10.04 -17.68
CA ASP A 75 7.71 9.61 -16.93
C ASP A 75 7.39 9.41 -15.44
N LEU A 76 8.26 8.66 -14.76
CA LEU A 76 8.15 8.44 -13.33
C LEU A 76 8.33 9.76 -12.57
N LEU A 77 7.26 10.19 -11.91
CA LEU A 77 7.22 11.37 -11.08
C LEU A 77 7.58 10.99 -9.64
N THR A 78 8.69 11.51 -9.13
CA THR A 78 9.10 11.28 -7.74
C THR A 78 8.92 12.53 -6.90
N THR A 79 9.40 13.69 -7.34
CA THR A 79 9.36 14.92 -6.52
C THR A 79 8.80 16.15 -7.24
N LYS A 80 8.98 16.24 -8.55
CA LYS A 80 8.50 17.38 -9.35
C LYS A 80 7.12 17.08 -9.91
N ASN A 81 6.20 18.05 -9.80
CA ASN A 81 4.82 17.96 -10.30
C ASN A 81 3.96 16.84 -9.69
N VAL A 82 4.39 16.25 -8.58
CA VAL A 82 3.63 15.27 -7.81
C VAL A 82 3.66 15.65 -6.34
N THR A 83 2.52 15.52 -5.67
CA THR A 83 2.41 15.68 -4.22
C THR A 83 1.81 14.40 -3.64
N PHE A 84 2.57 13.72 -2.79
CA PHE A 84 2.08 12.56 -2.04
C PHE A 84 1.52 13.01 -0.70
N THR A 85 0.40 12.45 -0.31
CA THR A 85 -0.27 12.76 0.95
C THR A 85 -0.69 11.46 1.63
N SER A 86 -0.32 11.30 2.90
CA SER A 86 -0.86 10.24 3.75
C SER A 86 -2.19 10.69 4.35
N ARG A 87 -3.19 9.81 4.34
CA ARG A 87 -4.45 10.04 5.06
C ARG A 87 -4.34 9.82 6.56
N ASP A 88 -3.34 9.08 7.01
CA ASP A 88 -3.08 8.82 8.42
C ASP A 88 -1.61 9.14 8.72
N THR A 89 -1.41 10.22 9.49
CA THR A 89 -0.07 10.68 9.92
C THR A 89 0.36 10.11 11.27
N SER A 90 -0.54 9.40 11.98
CA SER A 90 -0.22 8.77 13.27
C SER A 90 0.65 7.53 13.07
N THR A 91 0.37 6.75 12.03
CA THR A 91 1.08 5.50 11.70
C THR A 91 2.36 5.75 10.90
N ALA A 92 2.31 6.65 9.91
CA ALA A 92 3.45 6.98 9.07
C ALA A 92 3.35 8.41 8.52
N THR A 93 4.50 9.03 8.28
CA THR A 93 4.58 10.38 7.70
C THR A 93 5.16 10.35 6.31
N VAL A 94 4.55 11.11 5.39
CA VAL A 94 5.06 11.33 4.04
C VAL A 94 5.67 12.73 3.99
N SER A 95 6.95 12.81 3.66
CA SER A 95 7.64 14.08 3.42
C SER A 95 8.22 14.08 2.01
N GLY A 96 7.71 14.98 1.17
CA GLY A 96 7.99 14.98 -0.27
C GLY A 96 7.54 13.67 -0.91
N ASN A 97 8.50 12.81 -1.27
CA ASN A 97 8.26 11.49 -1.83
C ASN A 97 8.68 10.35 -0.90
N THR A 98 9.16 10.66 0.30
CA THR A 98 9.64 9.64 1.24
C THR A 98 8.58 9.39 2.29
N LEU A 99 8.12 8.14 2.33
CA LEU A 99 7.28 7.61 3.38
C LEU A 99 8.16 7.04 4.50
N THR A 100 7.90 7.47 5.74
CA THR A 100 8.60 7.01 6.93
C THR A 100 7.60 6.50 7.96
N TRP A 101 7.76 5.25 8.36
CA TRP A 101 6.90 4.61 9.35
C TRP A 101 7.28 5.04 10.77
N ARG A 102 6.26 5.30 11.60
CA ARG A 102 6.42 5.54 13.04
C ARG A 102 6.03 4.30 13.83
N HIS A 103 4.93 3.67 13.43
CA HIS A 103 4.42 2.44 14.02
C HIS A 103 4.01 1.45 12.95
N GLY A 104 3.88 0.17 13.32
CA GLY A 104 3.27 -0.86 12.48
C GLY A 104 1.79 -0.58 12.22
N GLY A 105 1.34 -0.92 11.02
CA GLY A 105 -0.02 -0.68 10.59
C GLY A 105 -0.15 -0.50 9.09
N THR A 106 -1.35 -0.15 8.65
CA THR A 106 -1.68 0.08 7.25
C THR A 106 -2.03 1.55 7.06
N ILE A 107 -1.47 2.16 6.01
CA ILE A 107 -1.81 3.53 5.62
C ILE A 107 -2.41 3.56 4.22
N LEU A 108 -3.11 4.67 3.95
CA LEU A 108 -3.61 5.02 2.63
C LEU A 108 -2.87 6.27 2.14
N VAL A 109 -2.18 6.14 1.00
CA VAL A 109 -1.45 7.23 0.35
C VAL A 109 -2.12 7.62 -0.95
N THR A 110 -2.26 8.91 -1.20
CA THR A 110 -2.75 9.46 -2.46
C THR A 110 -1.68 10.32 -3.12
N ALA A 111 -1.61 10.30 -4.45
CA ALA A 111 -0.73 11.16 -5.24
C ALA A 111 -1.57 12.17 -6.03
N THR A 112 -1.16 13.42 -6.03
CA THR A 112 -1.81 14.48 -6.83
C THR A 112 -0.84 14.99 -7.89
N VAL A 113 -1.26 14.95 -9.16
CA VAL A 113 -0.50 15.44 -10.33
C VAL A 113 -1.39 16.38 -11.11
N ASN A 114 -0.93 17.62 -11.35
CA ASN A 114 -1.67 18.66 -12.09
C ASN A 114 -3.12 18.87 -11.59
N GLY A 115 -3.35 18.74 -10.28
CA GLY A 115 -4.68 18.90 -9.66
C GLY A 115 -5.58 17.67 -9.73
N PHE A 116 -5.14 16.58 -10.38
CA PHE A 116 -5.83 15.29 -10.35
C PHE A 116 -5.28 14.43 -9.21
N THR A 117 -6.15 13.87 -8.36
CA THR A 117 -5.77 13.01 -7.24
C THR A 117 -6.04 11.54 -7.58
N SER A 118 -5.06 10.69 -7.31
CA SER A 118 -5.11 9.24 -7.53
C SER A 118 -6.11 8.54 -6.60
N ALA A 119 -6.44 7.29 -6.94
CA ALA A 119 -6.97 6.37 -5.93
C ALA A 119 -5.96 6.19 -4.78
N ALA A 120 -6.47 5.85 -3.60
CA ALA A 120 -5.62 5.60 -2.44
C ALA A 120 -4.88 4.25 -2.60
N ALA A 121 -3.55 4.29 -2.52
CA ALA A 121 -2.72 3.10 -2.42
C ALA A 121 -2.61 2.67 -0.96
N SER A 122 -2.92 1.40 -0.70
CA SER A 122 -2.77 0.78 0.61
C SER A 122 -1.37 0.20 0.75
N ILE A 123 -0.65 0.61 1.78
CA ILE A 123 0.70 0.11 2.10
C ILE A 123 0.68 -0.32 3.56
N SER A 124 1.26 -1.47 3.86
CA SER A 124 1.38 -1.95 5.24
C SER A 124 2.83 -2.00 5.68
N ALA A 125 3.05 -1.80 6.97
CA ALA A 125 4.30 -2.13 7.64
C ALA A 125 4.04 -3.03 8.84
N ALA A 126 4.89 -4.05 8.97
CA ALA A 126 4.87 -4.99 10.08
C ALA A 126 6.19 -4.87 10.86
N TYR A 127 6.11 -5.00 12.18
CA TYR A 127 7.32 -5.13 12.99
C TYR A 127 7.97 -6.48 12.67
N ALA A 128 9.29 -6.46 12.47
CA ALA A 128 10.05 -7.69 12.37
C ALA A 128 10.10 -8.36 13.76
N PRO A 129 10.00 -9.69 13.85
CA PRO A 129 10.20 -10.40 15.11
C PRO A 129 11.67 -10.27 15.53
N GLU A 130 11.90 -9.80 16.76
CA GLU A 130 13.23 -9.58 17.33
C GLU A 130 13.64 -10.73 18.27
N SER A 131 12.70 -11.26 19.04
CA SER A 131 12.95 -12.39 19.94
C SER A 131 11.69 -13.20 20.21
N ILE A 132 11.86 -14.41 20.72
CA ILE A 132 10.77 -15.31 21.09
C ILE A 132 10.94 -15.65 22.57
N LYS A 133 9.85 -15.55 23.33
CA LYS A 133 9.77 -15.94 24.72
C LYS A 133 8.80 -17.08 24.87
N VAL A 134 9.22 -18.16 25.54
CA VAL A 134 8.38 -19.30 25.88
C VAL A 134 8.19 -19.33 27.39
N THR A 135 6.94 -19.41 27.85
CA THR A 135 6.58 -19.38 29.26
C THR A 135 5.55 -20.47 29.61
N ASP A 136 5.46 -20.86 30.89
CA ASP A 136 4.30 -21.61 31.39
C ASP A 136 3.08 -20.70 31.61
N ASP A 137 1.97 -21.31 32.02
CA ASP A 137 0.73 -20.66 32.44
C ASP A 137 0.92 -19.62 33.58
N SER A 138 2.02 -19.71 34.33
CA SER A 138 2.37 -18.75 35.39
C SER A 138 3.26 -17.60 34.89
N GLY A 139 3.60 -17.58 33.60
CA GLY A 139 4.47 -16.57 32.98
C GLY A 139 5.96 -16.77 33.24
N LYS A 140 6.37 -17.92 33.80
CA LYS A 140 7.79 -18.22 34.06
C LYS A 140 8.47 -18.70 32.77
N PRO A 141 9.67 -18.20 32.43
CA PRO A 141 10.43 -18.67 31.27
C PRO A 141 10.72 -20.18 31.34
N ILE A 142 10.66 -20.85 30.20
CA ILE A 142 10.94 -22.28 30.06
C ILE A 142 12.06 -22.48 29.04
N ASP A 143 13.17 -23.05 29.50
CA ASP A 143 14.27 -23.49 28.63
C ASP A 143 14.21 -25.00 28.33
N ASN A 144 13.66 -25.79 29.25
CA ASN A 144 13.49 -27.24 29.09
C ASN A 144 12.20 -27.73 29.76
N ILE A 145 11.72 -28.88 29.30
CA ILE A 145 10.48 -29.51 29.77
C ILE A 145 10.78 -30.96 30.08
N THR A 146 10.37 -31.41 31.26
CA THR A 146 10.36 -32.82 31.67
C THR A 146 8.92 -33.21 31.97
N LEU A 147 8.44 -34.25 31.30
CA LEU A 147 7.09 -34.80 31.48
C LEU A 147 7.18 -36.30 31.74
N ARG A 148 6.29 -36.80 32.59
CA ARG A 148 6.05 -38.25 32.72
C ARG A 148 5.08 -38.71 31.63
N VAL A 149 5.04 -40.02 31.41
CA VAL A 149 4.10 -40.63 30.46
C VAL A 149 2.67 -40.24 30.82
N GLY A 150 1.94 -39.69 29.84
CA GLY A 150 0.57 -39.22 30.01
C GLY A 150 0.42 -37.78 30.52
N GLU A 151 1.52 -37.10 30.89
CA GLU A 151 1.47 -35.69 31.26
C GLU A 151 1.50 -34.77 30.02
N SER A 152 0.88 -33.61 30.17
CA SER A 152 0.90 -32.53 29.18
C SER A 152 1.19 -31.21 29.87
N LYS A 153 1.87 -30.30 29.17
CA LYS A 153 2.13 -28.95 29.66
C LYS A 153 1.77 -27.93 28.60
N ASN A 154 1.03 -26.91 29.00
CA ASN A 154 0.73 -25.76 28.15
C ASN A 154 1.94 -24.83 28.12
N LEU A 155 2.22 -24.28 26.93
CA LEU A 155 3.28 -23.32 26.70
C LEU A 155 2.67 -22.09 26.05
N LYS A 156 3.03 -20.93 26.58
CA LYS A 156 2.72 -19.65 25.97
C LYS A 156 3.94 -19.14 25.24
N VAL A 157 3.81 -19.02 23.91
CA VAL A 157 4.81 -18.40 23.05
C VAL A 157 4.44 -16.93 22.85
N THR A 158 5.41 -16.04 22.97
CA THR A 158 5.25 -14.61 22.72
C THR A 158 6.41 -14.13 21.87
N ILE A 159 6.11 -13.48 20.75
CA ILE A 159 7.08 -12.91 19.83
C ILE A 159 7.19 -11.43 20.17
N LEU A 160 8.41 -10.95 20.42
CA LEU A 160 8.68 -9.55 20.71
C LEU A 160 9.22 -8.82 19.48
N PRO A 161 8.87 -7.54 19.27
CA PRO A 161 7.91 -6.77 20.06
C PRO A 161 6.47 -7.30 19.87
N ASP A 162 5.59 -7.09 20.86
CA ASP A 162 4.19 -7.58 20.82
C ASP A 162 3.41 -7.11 19.57
N ALA A 163 3.86 -6.03 18.95
CA ALA A 163 3.30 -5.49 17.72
C ALA A 163 3.76 -6.23 16.44
N ALA A 164 4.71 -7.17 16.55
CA ALA A 164 5.09 -8.08 15.47
C ALA A 164 4.06 -9.20 15.30
N SER A 165 4.12 -9.89 14.17
CA SER A 165 3.28 -11.07 13.95
C SER A 165 3.53 -12.09 15.05
N GLN A 166 2.46 -12.54 15.70
CA GLN A 166 2.49 -13.59 16.73
C GLN A 166 2.32 -14.99 16.13
N GLU A 167 2.31 -15.10 14.79
CA GLU A 167 2.26 -16.39 14.11
C GLU A 167 3.57 -17.14 14.30
N TYR A 168 3.47 -18.41 14.70
CA TYR A 168 4.60 -19.32 14.85
C TYR A 168 4.18 -20.72 14.44
N THR A 169 5.18 -21.56 14.16
CA THR A 169 4.99 -23.00 13.96
C THR A 169 5.75 -23.74 15.05
N ALA A 170 5.08 -24.66 15.73
CA ALA A 170 5.72 -25.56 16.69
C ALA A 170 5.91 -26.94 16.06
N SER A 171 7.09 -27.52 16.23
CA SER A 171 7.43 -28.86 15.74
C SER A 171 8.17 -29.64 16.82
N ILE A 172 8.04 -30.96 16.77
CA ILE A 172 8.80 -31.90 17.60
C ILE A 172 9.61 -32.82 16.70
N GLU A 173 10.86 -33.09 17.06
CA GLU A 173 11.74 -33.94 16.27
C GLU A 173 11.30 -35.40 16.29
N ASP A 174 11.00 -35.95 17.48
CA ASP A 174 10.54 -37.33 17.64
C ASP A 174 9.05 -37.41 17.97
N VAL A 175 8.24 -37.50 16.92
CA VAL A 175 6.78 -37.63 17.01
C VAL A 175 6.31 -38.99 17.54
N SER A 176 7.19 -39.99 17.65
CA SER A 176 6.83 -41.29 18.21
C SER A 176 6.77 -41.27 19.74
N LEU A 177 7.47 -40.32 20.37
CA LEU A 177 7.56 -40.18 21.83
C LEU A 177 6.59 -39.14 22.38
N ALA A 178 6.34 -38.07 21.64
CA ALA A 178 5.47 -36.98 22.07
C ALA A 178 4.79 -36.28 20.90
N SER A 179 3.79 -35.47 21.20
CA SER A 179 3.07 -34.66 20.21
C SER A 179 2.98 -33.22 20.65
N VAL A 180 2.96 -32.30 19.69
CA VAL A 180 2.72 -30.87 19.92
C VAL A 180 1.47 -30.46 19.17
N ARG A 181 0.62 -29.64 19.80
CA ARG A 181 -0.58 -29.07 19.20
C ARG A 181 -0.58 -27.57 19.47
N GLN A 182 -0.68 -26.79 18.39
CA GLN A 182 -0.93 -25.37 18.49
C GLN A 182 -2.43 -25.15 18.67
N GLN A 183 -2.80 -24.32 19.66
CA GLN A 183 -4.19 -23.93 19.94
C GLN A 183 -4.33 -22.42 19.79
#